data_AF-A0A8T4EWR6-F1
#
_entry.id   AF-A0A8T4EWR6-F1
#
_cell.length_a   1.000
_cell.length_b   1.000
_cell.length_c   1.000
_cell.angle_alpha   90.00
_cell.angle_beta   90.00
_cell.angle_gamma   90.00
#
_symmetry.space_group_name_H-M   'P 1'
#
loop_
_entity.id
_entity.type
_entity.pdbx_description
1 polymer ?
#
loop_
_entity_poly.entity_id
_entity_poly.type
_entity_poly.pdbx_seq_one_letter_code
_entity_poly.pdbx_strand_id
1 'polypeptide(L)'
;MATDRSPGGLEITLAVLSAAVAAFYFAGAPGSYGIFLVAVGCLLFGWAGAVVVRPGSRVYATGAFLHLGLFVIWLVGRVAGVPFGPNTWTAKPSGPPGLIGATFETLIVVICLAVLAEVRASRRTVLVATVLGGAVAAISVLAMGRTGPPLVAHQHAAAAVQQPGGPTDAQITAADALVQATRRQAPTRWPTLDDAERDGYLDAFDSGSGPGQIVHVVKSPLLQDGVILDPNRPESLVYARLPSGETTLLGAMYIMPPGQIGPQIGGPITRWHTHGDLCLNGTRIALRDAGGTCPAGSKALPVTPEMLHLWLVDVPGGPYSEASDATLRAAAARV
;
A
#
# COMPACT_ATOMS: atom_id res chain seq x y z
N MET A 1 7.22 -12.97 -48.62
CA MET A 1 6.12 -13.86 -48.20
C MET A 1 6.38 -14.29 -46.76
N ALA A 2 5.78 -13.60 -45.78
CA ALA A 2 5.78 -14.08 -44.40
C ALA A 2 4.70 -15.16 -44.32
N THR A 3 5.09 -16.41 -44.17
CA THR A 3 4.15 -17.52 -43.92
C THR A 3 3.48 -17.28 -42.58
N ASP A 4 2.18 -17.01 -42.60
CA ASP A 4 1.33 -16.88 -41.43
C ASP A 4 1.32 -18.22 -40.69
N ARG A 5 2.18 -18.34 -39.68
CA ARG A 5 2.29 -19.54 -38.85
C ARG A 5 1.52 -19.25 -37.59
N SER A 6 0.42 -19.98 -37.37
CA SER A 6 -0.31 -19.91 -36.10
C SER A 6 0.67 -20.14 -34.94
N PRO A 7 0.63 -19.31 -33.88
CA PRO A 7 1.50 -19.45 -32.72
C PRO A 7 1.34 -20.86 -32.13
N GLY A 8 2.45 -21.51 -31.79
CA GLY A 8 2.43 -22.80 -31.10
C GLY A 8 2.05 -22.64 -29.63
N GLY A 9 1.79 -23.77 -28.96
CA GLY A 9 1.44 -23.77 -27.54
C GLY A 9 2.53 -23.16 -26.63
N LEU A 10 3.79 -23.19 -27.08
CA LEU A 10 4.91 -22.60 -26.37
C LEU A 10 4.87 -21.07 -26.39
N GLU A 11 4.63 -20.47 -27.57
CA GLU A 11 4.54 -19.03 -27.76
C GLU A 11 3.37 -18.45 -26.96
N ILE A 12 2.23 -19.15 -26.96
CA ILE A 12 1.06 -18.79 -26.14
C ILE A 12 1.41 -18.84 -24.65
N THR A 13 2.16 -19.86 -24.20
CA THR A 13 2.59 -19.97 -22.80
C THR A 13 3.48 -18.81 -22.38
N LEU A 14 4.49 -18.49 -23.19
CA LEU A 14 5.39 -17.35 -22.93
C LEU A 14 4.63 -16.02 -22.89
N ALA A 15 3.67 -15.84 -23.80
CA ALA A 15 2.83 -14.65 -23.83
C ALA A 15 1.96 -14.53 -22.57
N VAL A 16 1.31 -15.62 -22.14
CA VAL A 16 0.47 -15.64 -20.94
C VAL A 16 1.29 -15.37 -19.69
N LEU A 17 2.45 -16.03 -19.53
CA LEU A 17 3.34 -15.80 -18.39
C LEU A 17 3.83 -14.35 -18.37
N SER A 18 4.28 -13.80 -19.50
CA SER A 18 4.78 -12.41 -19.58
C SER A 18 3.66 -11.38 -19.34
N ALA A 19 2.45 -11.64 -19.82
CA ALA A 19 1.29 -10.80 -19.54
C ALA A 19 0.88 -10.84 -18.05
N ALA A 20 0.98 -12.00 -17.40
CA ALA A 20 0.74 -12.13 -15.97
C ALA A 20 1.80 -11.37 -15.15
N VAL A 21 3.07 -11.43 -15.56
CA VAL A 21 4.13 -10.62 -14.95
C VAL A 21 3.86 -9.12 -15.14
N ALA A 22 3.47 -8.68 -16.34
CA ALA A 22 3.09 -7.29 -16.61
C ALA A 22 1.95 -6.81 -15.69
N ALA A 23 0.97 -7.66 -15.42
CA ALA A 23 -0.12 -7.35 -14.50
C ALA A 23 0.37 -7.09 -13.06
N PHE A 24 1.38 -7.83 -12.57
CA PHE A 24 2.00 -7.53 -11.27
C PHE A 24 2.68 -6.16 -11.25
N TYR A 25 3.36 -5.77 -12.34
CA TYR A 25 3.97 -4.45 -12.46
C TYR A 25 2.93 -3.32 -12.51
N PHE A 26 1.82 -3.51 -13.22
CA PHE A 26 0.72 -2.53 -13.22
C PHE A 26 0.05 -2.42 -11.83
N ALA A 27 -0.15 -3.54 -11.14
CA ALA A 27 -0.71 -3.55 -9.78
C ALA A 27 0.22 -2.87 -8.77
N GLY A 28 1.53 -2.94 -8.96
CA GLY A 28 2.53 -2.25 -8.14
C GLY A 28 2.77 -0.80 -8.49
N ALA A 29 2.17 -0.28 -9.58
CA ALA A 29 2.37 1.09 -10.05
C ALA A 29 1.95 2.20 -9.07
N PRO A 30 0.98 2.03 -8.14
CA PRO A 30 0.73 3.05 -7.14
C PRO A 30 1.94 3.21 -6.20
N GLY A 31 2.66 4.34 -6.28
CA GLY A 31 3.82 4.66 -5.42
C GLY A 31 4.93 5.46 -6.11
N SER A 32 6.06 5.68 -5.41
CA SER A 32 7.17 6.53 -5.88
C SER A 32 7.88 6.05 -7.16
N TYR A 33 7.55 4.85 -7.66
CA TYR A 33 8.11 4.28 -8.88
C TYR A 33 7.05 4.03 -9.98
N GLY A 34 5.86 4.60 -9.85
CA GLY A 34 4.72 4.21 -10.68
C GLY A 34 4.92 4.30 -12.18
N ILE A 35 5.52 5.39 -12.66
CA ILE A 35 5.82 5.58 -14.09
C ILE A 35 6.79 4.50 -14.59
N PHE A 36 7.82 4.19 -13.79
CA PHE A 36 8.79 3.15 -14.12
C PHE A 36 8.12 1.77 -14.20
N LEU A 37 7.27 1.43 -13.23
CA LEU A 37 6.58 0.13 -13.19
C LEU A 37 5.56 -0.01 -14.33
N VAL A 38 4.85 1.06 -14.69
CA VAL A 38 3.97 1.08 -15.87
C VAL A 38 4.78 0.89 -17.15
N ALA A 39 5.90 1.58 -17.30
CA ALA A 39 6.76 1.44 -18.47
C ALA A 39 7.29 -0.01 -18.62
N VAL A 40 7.72 -0.62 -17.51
CA VAL A 40 8.12 -2.03 -17.46
C VAL A 40 6.93 -2.95 -17.83
N GLY A 41 5.75 -2.74 -17.24
CA GLY A 41 4.55 -3.51 -17.57
C GLY A 41 4.18 -3.44 -19.06
N CYS A 42 4.20 -2.24 -19.65
CA CYS A 42 3.97 -2.05 -21.08
C CYS A 42 5.01 -2.75 -21.95
N LEU A 43 6.29 -2.71 -21.55
CA LEU A 43 7.37 -3.40 -22.27
C LEU A 43 7.19 -4.92 -22.24
N LEU A 44 6.82 -5.49 -21.09
CA LEU A 44 6.56 -6.92 -20.93
C LEU A 44 5.33 -7.39 -21.69
N PHE A 45 4.27 -6.57 -21.71
CA PHE A 45 3.06 -6.83 -22.48
C PHE A 45 3.32 -6.73 -23.99
N GLY A 46 4.11 -5.73 -24.41
CA GLY A 46 4.57 -5.59 -25.78
C GLY A 46 5.42 -6.78 -26.25
N TRP A 47 6.30 -7.28 -25.38
CA TRP A 47 7.06 -8.50 -25.66
C TRP A 47 6.17 -9.74 -25.76
N ALA A 48 5.14 -9.85 -24.92
CA ALA A 48 4.14 -10.93 -25.00
C ALA A 48 3.40 -10.91 -26.36
N GLY A 49 3.11 -9.72 -26.90
CA GLY A 49 2.59 -9.60 -28.28
C GLY A 49 3.63 -10.02 -29.32
N ALA A 50 4.89 -9.62 -29.16
CA ALA A 50 5.96 -9.92 -30.11
C ALA A 50 6.24 -11.42 -30.26
N VAL A 51 6.19 -12.20 -29.16
CA VAL A 51 6.42 -13.65 -29.21
C VAL A 51 5.32 -14.40 -29.95
N VAL A 52 4.09 -13.88 -29.95
CA VAL A 52 2.94 -14.45 -30.68
C VAL A 52 2.96 -14.04 -32.15
N VAL A 53 3.23 -12.77 -32.44
CA VAL A 53 3.09 -12.21 -33.79
C VAL A 53 4.31 -12.50 -34.67
N ARG A 54 5.52 -12.48 -34.12
CA ARG A 54 6.78 -12.73 -34.86
C ARG A 54 7.78 -13.53 -34.01
N PRO A 55 7.50 -14.81 -33.70
CA PRO A 55 8.45 -15.64 -32.98
C PRO A 55 9.78 -15.74 -33.75
N GLY A 56 10.88 -15.61 -33.04
CA GLY A 56 12.22 -15.67 -33.62
C GLY A 56 13.31 -15.58 -32.58
N SER A 57 14.53 -16.00 -32.92
CA SER A 57 15.67 -16.04 -32.00
C SER A 57 15.93 -14.70 -31.29
N ARG A 58 15.79 -13.58 -32.00
CA ARG A 58 15.91 -12.23 -31.41
C ARG A 58 14.83 -11.93 -30.37
N VAL A 59 13.60 -12.40 -30.59
CA VAL A 59 12.49 -12.21 -29.62
C VAL A 59 12.73 -13.04 -28.36
N TYR A 60 13.17 -14.30 -28.49
CA TYR A 60 13.52 -15.10 -27.32
C TYR A 60 14.73 -14.54 -26.56
N ALA A 61 15.75 -14.06 -27.27
CA ALA A 61 16.94 -13.46 -26.64
C ALA A 61 16.61 -12.16 -25.87
N THR A 62 15.81 -11.27 -26.49
CA THR A 62 15.34 -10.04 -25.83
C THR A 62 14.44 -10.35 -24.64
N GLY A 63 13.60 -11.39 -24.72
CA GLY A 63 12.78 -11.86 -23.61
C GLY A 63 13.59 -12.39 -22.44
N ALA A 64 14.54 -13.29 -22.71
CA ALA A 64 15.44 -13.82 -21.70
C ALA A 64 16.21 -12.70 -21.00
N PHE A 65 16.75 -11.74 -21.76
CA PHE A 65 17.48 -10.61 -21.21
C PHE A 65 16.59 -9.72 -20.33
N LEU A 66 15.41 -9.33 -20.84
CA LEU A 66 14.48 -8.46 -20.13
C LEU A 66 14.03 -9.06 -18.80
N HIS A 67 13.52 -10.30 -18.83
CA HIS A 67 13.01 -10.98 -17.64
C HIS A 67 14.12 -11.32 -16.65
N LEU A 68 15.33 -11.68 -17.12
CA LEU A 68 16.48 -11.89 -16.25
C LEU A 68 16.91 -10.59 -15.57
N GLY A 69 16.93 -9.47 -16.29
CA GLY A 69 17.27 -8.17 -15.73
C GLY A 69 16.31 -7.75 -14.62
N LEU A 70 15.00 -7.95 -14.84
CA LEU A 70 13.97 -7.69 -13.83
C LEU A 70 14.10 -8.59 -12.61
N PHE A 71 14.34 -9.89 -12.82
CA PHE A 71 14.59 -10.83 -11.72
C PHE A 71 15.81 -10.43 -10.89
N VAL A 72 16.91 -10.00 -11.54
CA VAL A 72 18.12 -9.54 -10.84
C VAL A 72 17.84 -8.26 -10.06
N ILE A 73 17.14 -7.29 -10.64
CA ILE A 73 16.74 -6.05 -9.94
C ILE A 73 15.87 -6.39 -8.73
N TRP A 74 14.90 -7.29 -8.89
CA TRP A 74 14.06 -7.79 -7.81
C TRP A 74 14.91 -8.45 -6.71
N LEU A 75 15.83 -9.34 -7.07
CA LEU A 75 16.69 -10.07 -6.12
C LEU A 75 17.59 -9.13 -5.33
N VAL A 76 18.21 -8.14 -6.00
CA VAL A 76 19.00 -7.08 -5.34
C VAL A 76 18.12 -6.31 -4.36
N GLY A 77 16.89 -5.95 -4.76
CA GLY A 77 15.94 -5.30 -3.87
C GLY A 77 15.57 -6.11 -2.62
N ARG A 78 15.72 -7.45 -2.66
CA ARG A 78 15.46 -8.34 -1.51
C ARG A 78 16.68 -8.59 -0.65
N VAL A 79 17.88 -8.63 -1.24
CA VAL A 79 19.12 -8.97 -0.51
C VAL A 79 19.83 -7.72 0.01
N ALA A 80 19.95 -6.69 -0.82
CA ALA A 80 20.72 -5.48 -0.51
C ALA A 80 19.86 -4.22 -0.43
N GLY A 81 18.63 -4.27 -0.94
CA GLY A 81 17.83 -3.07 -1.18
C GLY A 81 18.26 -2.35 -2.47
N VAL A 82 17.38 -1.54 -3.03
CA VAL A 82 17.66 -0.77 -4.25
C VAL A 82 18.39 0.54 -3.92
N PRO A 83 19.28 1.05 -4.79
CA PRO A 83 20.09 2.23 -4.51
C PRO A 83 19.35 3.56 -4.69
N PHE A 84 18.06 3.54 -5.04
CA PHE A 84 17.26 4.72 -5.34
C PHE A 84 15.90 4.67 -4.62
N GLY A 85 15.33 5.87 -4.43
CA GLY A 85 14.05 6.16 -3.77
C GLY A 85 14.06 6.08 -2.24
N PRO A 86 12.90 6.17 -1.57
CA PRO A 86 12.81 6.66 -0.19
C PRO A 86 13.40 5.73 0.88
N ASN A 87 13.70 4.47 0.54
CA ASN A 87 14.32 3.51 1.44
C ASN A 87 15.55 2.86 0.75
N THR A 88 16.57 3.66 0.46
CA THR A 88 17.79 3.19 -0.21
C THR A 88 18.50 2.14 0.63
N TRP A 89 18.97 1.06 -0.01
CA TRP A 89 19.76 0.00 0.64
C TRP A 89 19.07 -0.71 1.82
N THR A 90 17.74 -0.62 1.92
CA THR A 90 16.98 -1.41 2.89
C THR A 90 16.36 -2.62 2.20
N ALA A 91 16.79 -3.81 2.60
CA ALA A 91 16.16 -5.06 2.20
C ALA A 91 14.74 -5.16 2.81
N LYS A 92 13.74 -5.51 2.00
CA LYS A 92 12.37 -5.78 2.48
C LYS A 92 11.96 -7.21 2.13
N PRO A 93 11.35 -7.97 3.06
CA PRO A 93 10.83 -9.30 2.76
C PRO A 93 9.82 -9.27 1.61
N SER A 94 9.82 -10.30 0.76
CA SER A 94 8.83 -10.46 -0.29
C SER A 94 7.51 -11.04 0.24
N GLY A 95 6.40 -10.33 0.04
CA GLY A 95 5.08 -10.95 0.13
C GLY A 95 4.83 -11.95 -1.01
N PRO A 96 3.77 -12.77 -0.92
CA PRO A 96 3.42 -13.78 -1.93
C PRO A 96 3.41 -13.29 -3.39
N PRO A 97 2.91 -12.07 -3.72
CA PRO A 97 2.92 -11.59 -5.11
C PRO A 97 4.33 -11.48 -5.71
N GLY A 98 5.33 -11.10 -4.90
CA GLY A 98 6.71 -10.96 -5.35
C GLY A 98 7.37 -12.30 -5.67
N LEU A 99 7.02 -13.37 -4.96
CA LEU A 99 7.55 -14.72 -5.19
C LEU A 99 6.93 -15.36 -6.45
N ILE A 100 5.64 -15.12 -6.68
CA ILE A 100 4.92 -15.61 -7.86
C ILE A 100 5.49 -14.95 -9.13
N GLY A 101 5.66 -13.62 -9.11
CA GLY A 101 6.28 -12.88 -10.21
C GLY A 101 7.68 -13.41 -10.56
N ALA A 102 8.55 -13.57 -9.55
CA ALA A 102 9.90 -14.10 -9.73
C ALA A 102 9.91 -15.52 -10.31
N THR A 103 8.94 -16.35 -9.91
CA THR A 103 8.78 -17.72 -10.46
C THR A 103 8.45 -17.67 -11.95
N PHE A 104 7.52 -16.79 -12.36
CA PHE A 104 7.15 -16.63 -13.76
C PHE A 104 8.31 -16.07 -14.60
N GLU A 105 9.01 -15.04 -14.11
CA GLU A 105 10.20 -14.49 -14.78
C GLU A 105 11.26 -15.59 -14.99
N THR A 106 11.51 -16.42 -13.96
CA THR A 106 12.46 -17.54 -14.06
C THR A 106 12.04 -18.57 -15.10
N LEU A 107 10.76 -18.96 -15.12
CA LEU A 107 10.23 -19.90 -16.11
C LEU A 107 10.36 -19.37 -17.54
N ILE A 108 10.06 -18.08 -17.76
CA ILE A 108 10.21 -17.42 -19.06
C ILE A 108 11.67 -17.46 -19.52
N VAL A 109 12.62 -17.13 -18.63
CA VAL A 109 14.05 -17.16 -18.94
C VAL A 109 14.50 -18.57 -19.31
N VAL A 110 14.15 -19.59 -18.51
CA VAL A 110 14.51 -20.99 -18.78
C VAL A 110 13.95 -21.47 -20.11
N ILE A 111 12.69 -21.16 -20.41
CA ILE A 111 12.06 -21.55 -21.67
C ILE A 111 12.74 -20.86 -22.86
N CYS A 112 13.00 -19.54 -22.77
CA CYS A 112 13.66 -18.80 -23.85
C CYS A 112 15.08 -19.34 -24.12
N LEU A 113 15.85 -19.63 -23.06
CA LEU A 113 17.20 -20.19 -23.19
C LEU A 113 17.17 -21.61 -23.77
N ALA A 114 16.21 -22.45 -23.37
CA ALA A 114 16.06 -23.80 -23.92
C ALA A 114 15.72 -23.78 -25.42
N VAL A 115 14.90 -22.83 -25.87
CA VAL A 115 14.61 -22.60 -27.30
C VAL A 115 15.86 -22.15 -28.05
N LEU A 116 16.61 -21.19 -27.49
CA LEU A 116 17.84 -20.68 -28.10
C LEU A 116 18.96 -21.72 -28.16
N ALA A 117 19.02 -22.64 -27.21
CA ALA A 117 19.98 -23.74 -27.15
C ALA A 117 19.51 -25.00 -27.91
N GLU A 118 18.38 -24.93 -28.63
CA GLU A 118 17.78 -26.04 -29.40
C GLU A 118 17.61 -27.34 -28.58
N VAL A 119 17.37 -27.20 -27.27
CA VAL A 119 17.23 -28.35 -26.38
C VAL A 119 15.97 -29.12 -26.76
N ARG A 120 16.13 -30.37 -27.21
CA ARG A 120 15.02 -31.27 -27.54
C ARG A 120 14.31 -31.74 -26.27
N ALA A 121 13.40 -30.90 -25.76
CA ALA A 121 12.46 -31.30 -24.73
C ALA A 121 11.40 -32.25 -25.32
N SER A 122 10.99 -33.27 -24.55
CA SER A 122 9.91 -34.15 -24.99
C SER A 122 8.60 -33.35 -25.13
N ARG A 123 7.78 -33.66 -26.15
CA ARG A 123 6.45 -33.05 -26.34
C ARG A 123 5.60 -33.10 -25.06
N ARG A 124 5.76 -34.16 -24.25
CA ARG A 124 5.05 -34.37 -22.99
C ARG A 124 5.48 -33.38 -21.90
N THR A 125 6.78 -33.08 -21.81
CA THR A 125 7.35 -32.10 -20.87
C THR A 125 6.87 -30.68 -21.19
N VAL A 126 6.88 -30.31 -22.47
CA VAL A 126 6.41 -29.00 -22.94
C VAL A 126 4.92 -28.84 -22.67
N LEU A 127 4.12 -29.87 -22.94
CA LEU A 127 2.67 -29.84 -22.71
C LEU A 127 2.31 -29.69 -21.23
N VAL A 128 3.00 -30.43 -20.34
CA VAL A 128 2.75 -30.36 -18.89
C VAL A 128 3.16 -28.99 -18.32
N ALA A 129 4.31 -28.44 -18.72
CA ALA A 129 4.74 -27.11 -18.31
C ALA A 129 3.80 -26.01 -18.82
N THR A 130 3.29 -26.15 -20.05
CA THR A 130 2.29 -25.25 -20.66
C THR A 130 0.98 -25.26 -19.87
N VAL A 131 0.45 -26.44 -19.56
CA VAL A 131 -0.83 -26.59 -18.85
C VAL A 131 -0.73 -26.10 -17.40
N LEU A 132 0.34 -26.46 -16.69
CA LEU A 132 0.54 -26.01 -15.31
C LEU A 132 0.84 -24.51 -15.22
N GLY A 133 1.73 -24.00 -16.07
CA GLY A 133 2.04 -22.57 -16.12
C GLY A 133 0.84 -21.72 -16.52
N GLY A 134 0.09 -22.15 -17.54
CA GLY A 134 -1.14 -21.50 -17.98
C GLY A 134 -2.25 -21.54 -16.93
N ALA A 135 -2.45 -22.67 -16.24
CA ALA A 135 -3.44 -22.78 -15.18
C ALA A 135 -3.09 -21.88 -13.98
N VAL A 136 -1.82 -21.86 -13.54
CA VAL A 136 -1.37 -21.01 -12.43
C VAL A 136 -1.45 -19.53 -12.80
N ALA A 137 -1.09 -19.16 -14.04
CA ALA A 137 -1.22 -17.78 -14.52
C ALA A 137 -2.70 -17.36 -14.61
N ALA A 138 -3.58 -18.21 -15.15
CA ALA A 138 -5.01 -17.93 -15.23
C ALA A 138 -5.65 -17.82 -13.84
N ILE A 139 -5.30 -18.71 -12.89
CA ILE A 139 -5.76 -18.63 -11.50
C ILE A 139 -5.26 -17.36 -10.83
N SER A 140 -4.00 -16.97 -11.06
CA SER A 140 -3.42 -15.73 -10.50
C SER A 140 -4.13 -14.50 -11.05
N VAL A 141 -4.37 -14.43 -12.36
CA VAL A 141 -5.13 -13.34 -13.00
C VAL A 141 -6.59 -13.31 -12.53
N LEU A 142 -7.25 -14.47 -12.39
CA LEU A 142 -8.62 -14.55 -11.87
C LEU A 142 -8.71 -14.19 -10.39
N ALA A 143 -7.69 -14.51 -9.58
CA ALA A 143 -7.59 -14.06 -8.19
C ALA A 143 -7.41 -12.53 -8.13
N MET A 144 -6.60 -11.97 -9.03
CA MET A 144 -6.41 -10.52 -9.20
C MET A 144 -7.58 -9.79 -9.85
N GLY A 145 -8.54 -10.49 -10.49
CA GLY A 145 -9.76 -9.93 -11.07
C GLY A 145 -11.01 -10.09 -10.21
N ARG A 146 -10.96 -10.93 -9.16
CA ARG A 146 -12.01 -11.05 -8.12
C ARG A 146 -11.82 -10.07 -6.97
N THR A 147 -10.58 -9.72 -6.67
CA THR A 147 -10.29 -8.36 -6.25
C THR A 147 -10.49 -7.53 -7.51
N GLY A 148 -11.37 -6.53 -7.57
CA GLY A 148 -11.19 -5.54 -8.62
C GLY A 148 -9.77 -4.98 -8.56
N PRO A 149 -9.34 -4.05 -9.45
CA PRO A 149 -8.46 -3.03 -8.90
C PRO A 149 -9.14 -2.60 -7.58
N PRO A 150 -8.44 -2.54 -6.43
CA PRO A 150 -8.97 -1.65 -5.41
C PRO A 150 -9.25 -0.38 -6.23
N LEU A 151 -10.51 0.07 -6.26
CA LEU A 151 -10.73 1.47 -6.52
C LEU A 151 -9.82 2.07 -5.49
N VAL A 152 -8.64 2.49 -5.95
CA VAL A 152 -7.66 3.12 -5.12
C VAL A 152 -8.53 4.24 -4.58
N ALA A 153 -8.87 4.15 -3.29
CA ALA A 153 -9.14 5.36 -2.56
C ALA A 153 -7.87 6.14 -2.87
N HIS A 154 -7.96 7.06 -3.83
CA HIS A 154 -6.85 7.88 -4.22
C HIS A 154 -6.59 8.68 -2.96
N GLN A 155 -5.71 8.13 -2.13
CA GLN A 155 -5.09 8.81 -1.02
C GLN A 155 -4.33 9.93 -1.72
N HIS A 156 -4.98 11.08 -1.79
CA HIS A 156 -4.27 12.32 -1.85
C HIS A 156 -3.65 12.45 -0.45
N ALA A 157 -2.54 11.73 -0.21
CA ALA A 157 -1.49 12.44 0.50
C ALA A 157 -1.33 13.71 -0.34
N ALA A 158 -1.65 14.90 0.19
CA ALA A 158 -1.13 16.12 -0.41
C ALA A 158 0.30 15.76 -0.77
N ALA A 159 0.63 15.90 -2.05
CA ALA A 159 1.99 15.72 -2.49
C ALA A 159 2.78 16.62 -1.56
N ALA A 160 3.41 16.04 -0.54
CA ALA A 160 4.49 16.68 0.16
C ALA A 160 5.31 17.16 -1.01
N VAL A 161 5.45 18.48 -1.17
CA VAL A 161 6.39 19.02 -2.13
C VAL A 161 7.67 18.34 -1.71
N GLN A 162 8.02 17.30 -2.46
CA GLN A 162 8.99 16.31 -2.00
C GLN A 162 10.30 17.00 -2.30
N GLN A 163 10.67 17.87 -1.36
CA GLN A 163 11.91 18.61 -1.40
C GLN A 163 12.99 17.54 -1.59
N PRO A 164 13.82 17.63 -2.65
CA PRO A 164 14.87 16.66 -2.85
C PRO A 164 15.85 16.75 -1.66
N GLY A 165 15.68 15.84 -0.69
CA GLY A 165 16.37 15.86 0.59
C GLY A 165 15.51 15.22 1.70
N GLY A 166 16.15 14.69 2.75
CA GLY A 166 15.45 14.29 3.98
C GLY A 166 14.82 15.49 4.69
N PRO A 167 14.17 15.29 5.86
CA PRO A 167 13.66 16.42 6.64
C PRO A 167 14.80 17.36 7.03
N THR A 168 14.55 18.66 7.00
CA THR A 168 15.48 19.68 7.52
C THR A 168 15.54 19.63 9.05
N ASP A 169 16.59 20.15 9.67
CA ASP A 169 16.71 20.22 11.13
C ASP A 169 15.55 21.01 11.77
N ALA A 170 15.08 22.06 11.10
CA ALA A 170 13.91 22.83 11.53
C ALA A 170 12.63 21.97 11.50
N GLN A 171 12.48 21.13 10.48
CA GLN A 171 11.35 20.20 10.37
C GLN A 171 11.39 19.11 11.42
N ILE A 172 12.57 18.52 11.68
CA ILE A 172 12.76 17.54 12.76
C ILE A 172 12.39 18.19 14.10
N THR A 173 12.93 19.39 14.37
CA THR A 173 12.69 20.13 15.61
C THR A 173 11.20 20.45 15.78
N ALA A 174 10.50 20.89 14.73
CA ALA A 174 9.07 21.20 14.79
C ALA A 174 8.21 19.95 15.00
N ALA A 175 8.53 18.84 14.32
CA ALA A 175 7.83 17.57 14.49
C ALA A 175 8.05 17.00 15.89
N ASP A 176 9.26 17.06 16.43
CA ASP A 176 9.57 16.64 17.79
C ASP A 176 8.88 17.51 18.83
N ALA A 177 8.85 18.83 18.61
CA ALA A 177 8.16 19.76 19.50
C ALA A 177 6.67 19.42 19.62
N LEU A 178 6.01 19.09 18.50
CA LEU A 178 4.62 18.65 18.49
C LEU A 178 4.45 17.33 19.26
N VAL A 179 5.26 16.29 18.98
CA VAL A 179 5.19 15.01 19.73
C VAL A 179 5.35 15.22 21.22
N GLN A 180 6.35 16.00 21.64
CA GLN A 180 6.63 16.22 23.04
C GLN A 180 5.54 17.02 23.73
N ALA A 181 4.93 17.99 23.05
CA ALA A 181 3.81 18.75 23.59
C ALA A 181 2.56 17.86 23.74
N THR A 182 2.21 17.07 22.73
CA THR A 182 1.06 16.15 22.77
C THR A 182 1.25 15.07 23.84
N ARG A 183 2.47 14.51 23.94
CA ARG A 183 2.84 13.52 24.96
C ARG A 183 2.74 14.05 26.39
N ARG A 184 3.04 15.33 26.61
CA ARG A 184 2.88 15.97 27.93
C ARG A 184 1.43 16.25 28.28
N GLN A 185 0.62 16.66 27.31
CA GLN A 185 -0.72 17.17 27.58
C GLN A 185 -1.79 16.09 27.54
N ALA A 186 -1.83 15.27 26.48
CA ALA A 186 -2.95 14.37 26.24
C ALA A 186 -3.15 13.32 27.35
N PRO A 187 -2.11 12.61 27.84
CA PRO A 187 -2.29 11.64 28.93
C PRO A 187 -2.72 12.27 30.26
N THR A 188 -2.42 13.55 30.49
CA THR A 188 -2.82 14.24 31.72
C THR A 188 -4.28 14.72 31.69
N ARG A 189 -4.80 15.02 30.49
CA ARG A 189 -6.16 15.54 30.31
C ARG A 189 -7.17 14.45 30.00
N TRP A 190 -6.75 13.43 29.26
CA TRP A 190 -7.60 12.34 28.78
C TRP A 190 -6.91 10.97 28.99
N PRO A 191 -6.57 10.60 30.24
CA PRO A 191 -5.88 9.34 30.51
C PRO A 191 -6.71 8.12 30.11
N THR A 192 -8.03 8.21 30.19
CA THR A 192 -8.97 7.15 29.80
C THR A 192 -9.94 7.61 28.73
N LEU A 193 -10.56 6.64 28.03
CA LEU A 193 -11.63 6.92 27.08
C LEU A 193 -12.79 7.69 27.72
N ASP A 194 -13.20 7.31 28.94
CA ASP A 194 -14.27 7.98 29.68
C ASP A 194 -13.97 9.47 29.93
N ASP A 195 -12.71 9.83 30.19
CA ASP A 195 -12.33 11.23 30.40
C ASP A 195 -12.40 12.03 29.10
N ALA A 196 -12.02 11.42 27.96
CA ALA A 196 -12.22 12.02 26.65
C ALA A 196 -13.71 12.21 26.33
N GLU A 197 -14.54 11.21 26.61
CA GLU A 197 -15.99 11.27 26.39
C GLU A 197 -16.67 12.34 27.25
N ARG A 198 -16.29 12.47 28.52
CA ARG A 198 -16.77 13.56 29.39
C ARG A 198 -16.36 14.95 28.89
N ASP A 199 -15.21 15.07 28.23
CA ASP A 199 -14.77 16.31 27.58
C ASP A 199 -15.36 16.48 26.16
N GLY A 200 -16.30 15.62 25.75
CA GLY A 200 -17.04 15.76 24.50
C GLY A 200 -16.37 15.18 23.25
N TYR A 201 -15.36 14.33 23.41
CA TYR A 201 -14.87 13.47 22.32
C TYR A 201 -15.77 12.25 22.20
N LEU A 202 -16.37 12.03 21.02
CA LEU A 202 -17.32 10.92 20.84
C LEU A 202 -16.81 9.94 19.79
N ASP A 203 -17.05 8.65 20.01
CA ASP A 203 -16.73 7.60 19.03
C ASP A 203 -17.55 7.83 17.75
N ALA A 204 -16.86 8.32 16.73
CA ALA A 204 -17.48 8.58 15.43
C ALA A 204 -17.65 7.30 14.61
N PHE A 205 -16.91 6.22 14.90
CA PHE A 205 -16.87 5.01 14.08
C PHE A 205 -17.78 3.89 14.57
N ASP A 206 -18.45 4.08 15.71
CA ASP A 206 -19.22 3.03 16.39
C ASP A 206 -18.36 1.75 16.50
N SER A 207 -17.12 1.91 16.98
CA SER A 207 -16.10 0.87 17.03
C SER A 207 -16.51 -0.33 17.90
N GLY A 208 -17.63 -0.24 18.61
CA GLY A 208 -18.18 -1.28 19.44
C GLY A 208 -17.46 -1.43 20.78
N SER A 209 -18.01 -2.26 21.66
CA SER A 209 -17.52 -2.45 23.03
C SER A 209 -16.52 -3.61 23.20
N GLY A 210 -16.16 -4.30 22.11
CA GLY A 210 -15.34 -5.53 22.15
C GLY A 210 -13.86 -5.29 22.51
N PRO A 211 -13.16 -6.32 23.03
CA PRO A 211 -11.73 -6.27 23.30
C PRO A 211 -10.91 -6.20 22.00
N GLY A 212 -9.78 -5.48 22.03
CA GLY A 212 -8.89 -5.29 20.88
C GLY A 212 -9.35 -4.24 19.87
N GLN A 213 -10.44 -3.54 20.16
CA GLN A 213 -10.93 -2.45 19.30
C GLN A 213 -10.05 -1.21 19.41
N ILE A 214 -9.74 -0.62 18.25
CA ILE A 214 -9.15 0.71 18.16
C ILE A 214 -10.30 1.70 18.03
N VAL A 215 -10.37 2.64 18.95
CA VAL A 215 -11.48 3.60 19.09
C VAL A 215 -10.95 4.99 18.74
N HIS A 216 -11.51 5.59 17.70
CA HIS A 216 -11.23 6.97 17.33
C HIS A 216 -12.38 7.84 17.84
N VAL A 217 -12.09 8.65 18.86
CA VAL A 217 -13.04 9.62 19.38
C VAL A 217 -12.73 10.99 18.80
N VAL A 218 -13.76 11.72 18.38
CA VAL A 218 -13.65 12.99 17.66
C VAL A 218 -14.44 14.06 18.41
N LYS A 219 -13.85 15.24 18.58
CA LYS A 219 -14.53 16.40 19.16
C LYS A 219 -15.01 17.32 18.05
N SER A 220 -16.24 17.09 17.58
CA SER A 220 -16.81 17.75 16.39
C SER A 220 -16.68 19.28 16.36
N PRO A 221 -16.83 20.03 17.47
CA PRO A 221 -16.62 21.49 17.46
C PRO A 221 -15.21 21.94 17.05
N LEU A 222 -14.19 21.11 17.26
CA LEU A 222 -12.80 21.45 16.91
C LEU A 222 -12.55 21.33 15.40
N LEU A 223 -13.33 20.53 14.67
CA LEU A 223 -13.18 20.36 13.22
C LEU A 223 -13.42 21.65 12.41
N GLN A 224 -14.04 22.66 13.03
CA GLN A 224 -14.49 23.89 12.37
C GLN A 224 -13.97 25.17 13.04
N ASP A 225 -13.14 25.06 14.09
CA ASP A 225 -12.67 26.24 14.83
C ASP A 225 -11.46 26.94 14.17
N GLY A 226 -10.90 26.31 13.14
CA GLY A 226 -9.78 26.84 12.36
C GLY A 226 -8.42 26.75 13.07
N VAL A 227 -8.36 26.12 14.25
CA VAL A 227 -7.12 25.83 14.94
C VAL A 227 -6.60 24.49 14.43
N ILE A 228 -5.30 24.41 14.13
CA ILE A 228 -4.66 23.18 13.66
C ILE A 228 -3.40 22.93 14.47
N LEU A 229 -3.08 21.65 14.68
CA LEU A 229 -1.87 21.22 15.39
C LEU A 229 -1.73 21.81 16.81
N ASP A 230 -2.83 22.02 17.53
CA ASP A 230 -2.81 22.42 18.95
C ASP A 230 -2.83 21.19 19.87
N PRO A 231 -1.74 20.90 20.60
CA PRO A 231 -1.68 19.76 21.52
C PRO A 231 -2.74 19.79 22.64
N ASN A 232 -3.29 20.97 22.95
CA ASN A 232 -4.30 21.14 23.99
C ASN A 232 -5.72 20.84 23.48
N ARG A 233 -5.88 20.74 22.17
CA ARG A 233 -7.17 20.67 21.47
C ARG A 233 -7.04 19.79 20.21
N PRO A 234 -6.53 18.55 20.29
CA PRO A 234 -6.50 17.68 19.12
C PRO A 234 -7.93 17.40 18.64
N GLU A 235 -8.16 17.34 17.34
CA GLU A 235 -9.50 17.09 16.79
C GLU A 235 -10.00 15.67 17.11
N SER A 236 -9.06 14.73 17.30
CA SER A 236 -9.35 13.35 17.65
C SER A 236 -8.29 12.71 18.55
N LEU A 237 -8.73 11.77 19.38
CA LEU A 237 -7.89 10.92 20.21
C LEU A 237 -8.12 9.46 19.82
N VAL A 238 -7.07 8.64 19.95
CA VAL A 238 -7.09 7.22 19.57
C VAL A 238 -6.79 6.36 20.78
N TYR A 239 -7.69 5.42 21.09
CA TYR A 239 -7.57 4.49 22.20
C TYR A 239 -7.56 3.04 21.70
N ALA A 240 -6.96 2.14 22.48
CA ALA A 240 -7.20 0.71 22.36
C ALA A 240 -7.97 0.21 23.58
N ARG A 241 -8.97 -0.64 23.37
CA ARG A 241 -9.58 -1.42 24.45
C ARG A 241 -8.80 -2.72 24.63
N LEU A 242 -8.20 -2.90 25.80
CA LEU A 242 -7.47 -4.10 26.16
C LEU A 242 -8.42 -5.28 26.42
N PRO A 243 -7.93 -6.54 26.39
CA PRO A 243 -8.73 -7.71 26.76
C PRO A 243 -9.32 -7.65 28.17
N SER A 244 -8.68 -6.91 29.09
CA SER A 244 -9.17 -6.64 30.45
C SER A 244 -10.42 -5.74 30.47
N GLY A 245 -10.73 -5.04 29.39
CA GLY A 245 -11.77 -4.00 29.31
C GLY A 245 -11.25 -2.59 29.57
N GLU A 246 -10.03 -2.45 30.09
CA GLU A 246 -9.36 -1.15 30.26
C GLU A 246 -9.05 -0.49 28.91
N THR A 247 -8.88 0.83 28.91
CA THR A 247 -8.53 1.59 27.71
C THR A 247 -7.18 2.25 27.86
N THR A 248 -6.39 2.21 26.78
CA THR A 248 -5.06 2.83 26.71
C THR A 248 -5.07 3.90 25.63
N LEU A 249 -4.68 5.13 25.99
CA LEU A 249 -4.46 6.21 25.02
C LEU A 249 -3.25 5.88 24.15
N LEU A 250 -3.47 5.73 22.84
CA LEU A 250 -2.42 5.40 21.87
C LEU A 250 -1.84 6.62 21.17
N GLY A 251 -2.66 7.64 20.92
CA GLY A 251 -2.29 8.74 20.06
C GLY A 251 -3.32 9.84 19.99
N ALA A 252 -2.95 10.89 19.27
CA ALA A 252 -3.84 11.94 18.82
C ALA A 252 -3.86 11.97 17.28
N MET A 253 -4.96 12.43 16.73
CA MET A 253 -5.09 12.69 15.30
C MET A 253 -5.52 14.14 15.12
N TYR A 254 -4.73 14.89 14.34
CA TYR A 254 -5.04 16.26 13.95
C TYR A 254 -5.74 16.24 12.60
N ILE A 255 -6.83 16.99 12.47
CA ILE A 255 -7.67 16.98 11.28
C ILE A 255 -7.76 18.41 10.73
N MET A 256 -7.41 18.58 9.46
CA MET A 256 -7.53 19.87 8.78
C MET A 256 -9.01 20.26 8.60
N PRO A 257 -9.31 21.57 8.56
CA PRO A 257 -10.60 22.01 8.04
C PRO A 257 -10.83 21.46 6.61
N PRO A 258 -12.08 21.13 6.24
CA PRO A 258 -12.38 20.52 4.94
C PRO A 258 -11.80 21.30 3.75
N GLY A 259 -11.10 20.59 2.86
CA GLY A 259 -10.51 21.14 1.64
C GLY A 259 -9.20 21.91 1.84
N GLN A 260 -8.68 21.99 3.06
CA GLN A 260 -7.38 22.59 3.34
C GLN A 260 -6.26 21.54 3.36
N ILE A 261 -5.06 21.98 2.98
CA ILE A 261 -3.85 21.16 2.97
C ILE A 261 -3.08 21.38 4.26
N GLY A 262 -2.67 20.28 4.90
CA GLY A 262 -1.94 20.28 6.15
C GLY A 262 -0.53 20.87 6.02
N PRO A 263 -0.08 21.66 7.01
CA PRO A 263 1.25 22.24 6.99
C PRO A 263 2.31 21.15 7.11
N GLN A 264 3.36 21.25 6.29
CA GLN A 264 4.46 20.30 6.23
C GLN A 264 5.50 20.57 7.33
N ILE A 265 5.05 20.64 8.60
CA ILE A 265 5.88 21.02 9.75
C ILE A 265 7.08 20.09 9.94
N GLY A 266 6.95 18.79 9.63
CA GLY A 266 8.03 17.82 9.64
C GLY A 266 8.55 17.45 8.25
N GLY A 267 8.06 18.11 7.21
CA GLY A 267 8.30 17.67 5.83
C GLY A 267 7.95 16.19 5.66
N PRO A 268 8.86 15.34 5.15
CA PRO A 268 8.57 13.95 4.85
C PRO A 268 8.29 13.06 6.09
N ILE A 269 8.56 13.51 7.32
CA ILE A 269 8.28 12.69 8.52
C ILE A 269 6.81 12.80 8.97
N THR A 270 6.15 13.94 8.75
CA THR A 270 4.74 14.14 9.11
C THR A 270 3.85 13.81 7.92
N ARG A 271 3.03 12.77 8.05
CA ARG A 271 2.20 12.26 6.94
C ARG A 271 0.74 12.64 7.08
N TRP A 272 0.40 13.77 6.46
CA TRP A 272 -0.97 14.12 6.13
C TRP A 272 -1.52 13.15 5.08
N HIS A 273 -2.72 12.63 5.32
CA HIS A 273 -3.40 11.74 4.37
C HIS A 273 -4.91 11.92 4.44
N THR A 274 -5.60 11.38 3.44
CA THR A 274 -7.06 11.34 3.38
C THR A 274 -7.55 9.90 3.24
N HIS A 275 -8.81 9.67 3.62
CA HIS A 275 -9.54 8.44 3.33
C HIS A 275 -10.62 8.67 2.27
N GLY A 276 -10.79 7.72 1.35
CA GLY A 276 -11.86 7.69 0.34
C GLY A 276 -12.85 6.53 0.54
N ASP A 277 -12.60 5.72 1.55
CA ASP A 277 -13.29 4.48 1.87
C ASP A 277 -14.31 4.64 3.01
N LEU A 278 -14.54 5.87 3.47
CA LEU A 278 -15.48 6.16 4.55
C LEU A 278 -16.89 6.47 4.05
N CYS A 279 -17.87 6.13 4.87
CA CYS A 279 -19.29 6.34 4.69
C CYS A 279 -19.87 7.07 5.90
N LEU A 280 -20.74 8.07 5.68
CA LEU A 280 -21.39 8.84 6.74
C LEU A 280 -22.87 8.52 6.89
N ASN A 281 -23.32 8.38 8.13
CA ASN A 281 -24.72 8.44 8.52
C ASN A 281 -24.87 9.44 9.67
N GLY A 282 -25.17 10.70 9.35
CA GLY A 282 -25.12 11.80 10.32
C GLY A 282 -23.68 12.05 10.78
N THR A 283 -23.40 11.87 12.07
CA THR A 283 -22.04 11.95 12.66
C THR A 283 -21.32 10.61 12.72
N ARG A 284 -21.98 9.51 12.36
CA ARG A 284 -21.38 8.17 12.39
C ARG A 284 -20.63 7.87 11.09
N ILE A 285 -19.49 7.25 11.22
CA ILE A 285 -18.56 6.86 10.17
C ILE A 285 -18.54 5.33 10.10
N ALA A 286 -18.63 4.79 8.88
CA ALA A 286 -18.44 3.38 8.60
C ALA A 286 -17.48 3.19 7.43
N LEU A 287 -16.91 1.99 7.29
CA LEU A 287 -16.12 1.63 6.12
C LEU A 287 -17.02 1.11 5.00
N ARG A 288 -16.61 1.36 3.75
CA ARG A 288 -17.15 0.64 2.60
C ARG A 288 -16.86 -0.85 2.72
N ASP A 289 -17.78 -1.67 2.23
CA ASP A 289 -17.54 -3.11 2.10
C ASP A 289 -16.49 -3.43 1.01
N ALA A 290 -16.15 -4.71 0.87
CA ALA A 290 -15.20 -5.17 -0.15
C ALA A 290 -15.66 -4.87 -1.60
N GLY A 291 -16.95 -4.60 -1.81
CA GLY A 291 -17.52 -4.17 -3.08
C GLY A 291 -17.54 -2.64 -3.27
N GLY A 292 -16.99 -1.87 -2.32
CA GLY A 292 -16.98 -0.41 -2.36
C GLY A 292 -18.31 0.26 -1.99
N THR A 293 -19.27 -0.53 -1.50
CA THR A 293 -20.62 -0.06 -1.17
C THR A 293 -20.69 0.36 0.29
N CYS A 294 -21.40 1.46 0.55
CA CYS A 294 -21.66 1.90 1.91
C CYS A 294 -22.79 1.09 2.56
N PRO A 295 -22.72 0.84 3.87
CA PRO A 295 -23.82 0.22 4.60
C PRO A 295 -25.15 0.95 4.38
N ALA A 296 -26.26 0.21 4.40
CA ALA A 296 -27.59 0.78 4.20
C ALA A 296 -27.86 1.96 5.14
N GLY A 297 -28.34 3.09 4.58
CA GLY A 297 -28.58 4.32 5.35
C GLY A 297 -27.37 5.24 5.50
N SER A 298 -26.19 4.86 4.99
CA SER A 298 -25.01 5.73 4.95
C SER A 298 -24.66 6.17 3.52
N LYS A 299 -23.97 7.31 3.40
CA LYS A 299 -23.53 7.88 2.13
C LYS A 299 -22.02 7.88 2.03
N ALA A 300 -21.51 7.53 0.87
CA ALA A 300 -20.10 7.66 0.51
C ALA A 300 -19.59 9.08 0.77
N LEU A 301 -18.54 9.21 1.58
CA LEU A 301 -17.72 10.40 1.57
C LEU A 301 -16.81 10.35 0.34
N PRO A 302 -16.74 11.42 -0.48
CA PRO A 302 -15.80 11.48 -1.59
C PRO A 302 -14.34 11.38 -1.11
N VAL A 303 -14.01 12.17 -0.08
CA VAL A 303 -12.70 12.18 0.58
C VAL A 303 -12.86 12.82 1.97
N THR A 304 -12.07 12.38 2.95
CA THR A 304 -11.98 13.07 4.24
C THR A 304 -11.15 14.35 4.15
N PRO A 305 -11.26 15.27 5.11
CA PRO A 305 -10.19 16.24 5.33
C PRO A 305 -8.86 15.53 5.59
N GLU A 306 -7.75 16.22 5.37
CA GLU A 306 -6.42 15.68 5.67
C GLU A 306 -6.27 15.46 7.18
N MET A 307 -5.68 14.33 7.53
CA MET A 307 -5.42 13.95 8.91
C MET A 307 -3.97 13.54 9.11
N LEU A 308 -3.41 13.96 10.25
CA LEU A 308 -2.08 13.60 10.72
C LEU A 308 -2.22 12.80 12.00
N HIS A 309 -1.84 11.53 11.94
CA HIS A 309 -1.76 10.68 13.12
C HIS A 309 -0.43 10.92 13.85
N LEU A 310 -0.51 11.03 15.18
CA LEU A 310 0.62 11.16 16.08
C LEU A 310 0.50 10.14 17.22
N TRP A 311 1.40 9.17 17.24
CA TRP A 311 1.41 8.08 18.22
C TRP A 311 2.23 8.44 19.46
N LEU A 312 1.63 8.22 20.62
CA LEU A 312 2.27 8.33 21.94
C LEU A 312 2.90 7.01 22.37
N VAL A 313 2.49 5.90 21.77
CA VAL A 313 3.09 4.57 21.96
C VAL A 313 4.16 4.28 20.92
N ASP A 314 5.05 3.34 21.23
CA ASP A 314 6.10 2.92 20.31
C ASP A 314 5.52 2.09 19.16
N VAL A 315 5.60 2.64 17.95
CA VAL A 315 5.22 1.96 16.70
C VAL A 315 6.41 1.92 15.73
N PRO A 316 6.52 0.87 14.89
CA PRO A 316 7.58 0.78 13.88
C PRO A 316 7.54 1.96 12.91
N GLY A 317 8.67 2.68 12.79
CA GLY A 317 8.77 3.88 11.93
C GLY A 317 8.55 5.21 12.66
N GLY A 318 8.27 5.18 13.97
CA GLY A 318 8.23 6.37 14.82
C GLY A 318 6.84 7.01 14.95
N PRO A 319 6.74 8.15 15.65
CA PRO A 319 5.47 8.71 16.10
C PRO A 319 4.52 9.16 14.99
N TYR A 320 5.00 9.34 13.76
CA TYR A 320 4.20 9.76 12.60
C TYR A 320 4.06 8.67 11.53
N SER A 321 4.44 7.43 11.83
CA SER A 321 4.29 6.32 10.89
C SER A 321 2.84 5.90 10.74
N GLU A 322 2.46 5.42 9.57
CA GLU A 322 1.25 4.62 9.42
C GLU A 322 1.35 3.36 10.29
N ALA A 323 0.31 3.07 11.06
CA ALA A 323 0.23 1.92 11.94
C ALA A 323 -1.07 1.17 11.66
N SER A 324 -0.95 -0.14 11.41
CA SER A 324 -2.13 -1.01 11.29
C SER A 324 -2.77 -1.24 12.66
N ASP A 325 -4.05 -1.58 12.70
CA ASP A 325 -4.72 -1.99 13.94
C ASP A 325 -3.99 -3.11 14.68
N ALA A 326 -3.37 -4.05 13.95
CA ALA A 326 -2.58 -5.12 14.55
C ALA A 326 -1.32 -4.58 15.24
N THR A 327 -0.66 -3.60 14.62
CA THR A 327 0.48 -2.88 15.19
C THR A 327 0.07 -2.10 16.44
N LEU A 328 -1.04 -1.37 16.38
CA LEU A 328 -1.56 -0.57 17.48
C LEU A 328 -1.97 -1.45 18.68
N ARG A 329 -2.66 -2.56 18.43
CA ARG A 329 -2.97 -3.55 19.48
C ARG A 329 -1.71 -4.12 20.12
N ALA A 330 -0.69 -4.44 19.32
CA ALA A 330 0.58 -4.96 19.84
C ALA A 330 1.35 -3.92 20.66
N ALA A 331 1.27 -2.64 20.28
CA ALA A 331 1.85 -1.54 21.05
C ALA A 331 1.09 -1.31 22.36
N ALA A 332 -0.24 -1.33 22.32
CA ALA A 332 -1.11 -1.18 23.50
C ALA A 332 -0.83 -2.23 24.58
N ALA A 333 -0.53 -3.47 24.19
CA ALA A 333 -0.23 -4.56 25.13
C ALA A 333 1.13 -4.45 25.85
N ARG A 334 1.95 -3.45 25.53
CA ARG A 334 3.28 -3.22 26.13
C ARG A 334 3.30 -2.04 27.10
N VAL A 335 2.22 -1.27 27.15
CA VAL A 335 2.03 -0.11 28.03
C VAL A 335 1.34 -0.59 29.30
#